data_AF-A0A7J6XBK4-F1
#
_entry.id   AF-A0A7J6XBK4-F1
#
_cell.length_a   1.000
_cell.length_b   1.000
_cell.length_c   1.000
_cell.angle_alpha   90.00
_cell.angle_beta   90.00
_cell.angle_gamma   90.00
#
_symmetry.space_group_name_H-M   'P 1'
#
loop_
_entity.id
_entity.type
_entity.pdbx_description
1 polymer ?
#
loop_
_entity_poly.entity_id
_entity_poly.type
_entity_poly.pdbx_seq_one_letter_code
_entity_poly.pdbx_strand_id
1 'polypeptide(L)'
;MPAYRKTWQEPCIVFAPHWSLRLGPVVHLLRRWCGDPKSLLVLEQEVDAVLALLPFKPVVLKVLQCSFLSGIKIQKIQPLIDLLRPKLVLFPQDLRVKLPSPNSSSYAVHHYSENETLHITSFRKDFEVKLATDLAFQLRPIMMKQENLAIARVKGKLILDHGTFMLDSVKEPFDSTTKQMSLKWGPLDPNLLLQALQEKGLNGSFHHEAGKVSLILVDEPNKASIEIHSMHTVIRTDDESLASLLFEAVNSVLNGI
;
A
#
# COMPACT_ATOMS: atom_id res chain seq x y z
N MET A 1 22.03 37.93 59.92
CA MET A 1 22.70 36.63 59.75
C MET A 1 21.75 35.53 60.19
N PRO A 2 20.96 34.89 59.32
CA PRO A 2 20.13 33.76 59.69
C PRO A 2 20.86 32.43 59.45
N ALA A 3 20.63 31.52 60.40
CA ALA A 3 21.31 30.25 60.57
C ALA A 3 21.09 29.27 59.40
N TYR A 4 22.16 28.53 59.18
CA TYR A 4 22.46 27.58 58.12
C TYR A 4 21.56 26.33 58.16
N ARG A 5 21.10 25.94 56.96
CA ARG A 5 20.81 24.58 56.47
C ARG A 5 20.53 23.51 57.54
N LYS A 6 19.26 23.09 57.67
CA LYS A 6 18.95 21.70 58.06
C LYS A 6 19.63 20.79 57.04
N THR A 7 20.80 20.31 57.42
CA THR A 7 21.67 19.45 56.64
C THR A 7 20.93 18.14 56.42
N TRP A 8 20.47 17.89 55.20
CA TRP A 8 20.11 16.53 54.79
C TRP A 8 21.33 15.65 55.04
N GLN A 9 21.31 14.88 56.12
CA GLN A 9 22.40 14.03 56.57
C GLN A 9 21.85 12.63 56.75
N GLU A 10 21.70 11.91 55.66
CA GLU A 10 21.47 10.46 55.61
C GLU A 10 21.61 9.99 54.16
N PRO A 11 22.00 8.72 53.91
CA PRO A 11 21.90 8.14 52.57
C PRO A 11 20.42 8.12 52.15
N CYS A 12 20.10 8.76 51.03
CA CYS A 12 18.73 8.83 50.51
C CYS A 12 18.67 8.29 49.08
N ILE A 13 17.50 7.74 48.72
CA ILE A 13 17.19 7.30 47.36
C ILE A 13 16.22 8.30 46.76
N VAL A 14 16.56 8.85 45.60
CA VAL A 14 15.73 9.82 44.89
C VAL A 14 15.38 9.29 43.52
N PHE A 15 14.09 9.19 43.25
CA PHE A 15 13.56 8.89 41.92
C PHE A 15 13.36 10.20 41.18
N ALA A 16 14.12 10.39 40.10
CA ALA A 16 13.98 11.56 39.25
C ALA A 16 13.42 11.13 37.88
N PRO A 17 12.30 11.70 37.43
CA PRO A 17 11.80 11.43 36.10
C PRO A 17 12.72 12.13 35.10
N HIS A 18 13.27 11.39 34.13
CA HIS A 18 13.74 11.80 32.80
C HIS A 18 14.94 10.93 32.34
N TRP A 19 14.73 10.09 31.31
CA TRP A 19 15.74 9.14 30.82
C TRP A 19 17.01 9.81 30.27
N SER A 20 16.90 11.01 29.68
CA SER A 20 18.06 11.66 29.05
C SER A 20 19.01 12.37 30.01
N LEU A 21 18.64 12.52 31.29
CA LEU A 21 19.37 13.30 32.31
C LEU A 21 19.59 14.79 31.98
N ARG A 22 18.97 15.31 30.92
CA ARG A 22 19.15 16.71 30.47
C ARG A 22 18.06 17.67 30.92
N LEU A 23 16.95 17.14 31.42
CA LEU A 23 15.77 17.92 31.78
C LEU A 23 15.27 17.52 33.17
N GLY A 24 14.67 18.48 33.86
CA GLY A 24 14.03 18.26 35.15
C GLY A 24 14.99 18.22 36.35
N PRO A 25 14.49 17.78 37.53
CA PRO A 25 15.22 17.85 38.79
C PRO A 25 16.54 17.07 38.81
N VAL A 26 16.65 16.03 37.97
CA VAL A 26 17.84 15.18 37.86
C VAL A 26 19.10 15.98 37.52
N VAL A 27 18.98 17.06 36.74
CA VAL A 27 20.11 17.92 36.36
C VAL A 27 20.72 18.59 37.60
N HIS A 28 19.87 19.09 38.50
CA HIS A 28 20.31 19.75 39.73
C HIS A 28 20.91 18.77 40.73
N LEU A 29 20.35 17.57 40.82
CA LEU A 29 20.87 16.49 41.66
C LEU A 29 22.24 16.03 41.16
N LEU A 30 22.39 15.80 39.85
CA LEU A 30 23.65 15.39 39.24
C LEU A 30 24.74 16.44 39.37
N ARG A 31 24.43 17.74 39.20
CA ARG A 31 25.40 18.82 39.45
C ARG A 31 25.95 18.82 40.89
N ARG A 32 25.16 18.33 41.84
CA ARG A 32 25.56 18.27 43.25
C ARG A 32 26.30 16.96 43.59
N TRP A 33 25.88 15.84 43.00
CA TRP A 33 26.34 14.51 43.38
C TRP A 33 27.42 13.94 42.46
N CYS A 34 27.65 14.51 41.27
CA CYS A 34 28.62 13.99 40.31
C CYS A 34 30.04 13.87 40.87
N GLY A 35 30.44 14.75 41.80
CA GLY A 35 31.75 14.73 42.44
C GLY A 35 31.87 13.81 43.67
N ASP A 36 30.79 13.15 44.11
CA ASP A 36 30.80 12.33 45.32
C ASP A 36 30.94 10.82 44.99
N PRO A 37 32.06 10.15 45.35
CA PRO A 37 32.25 8.72 45.10
C PRO A 37 31.31 7.81 45.89
N LYS A 38 30.61 8.33 46.91
CA LYS A 38 29.61 7.59 47.69
C LYS A 38 28.23 7.60 47.02
N SER A 39 28.03 8.44 46.01
CA SER A 39 26.77 8.53 45.27
C SER A 39 26.70 7.44 44.19
N LEU A 40 25.49 6.90 43.99
CA LEU A 40 25.18 5.90 42.97
C LEU A 40 24.06 6.42 42.07
N LEU A 41 24.31 6.44 40.77
CA LEU A 41 23.31 6.71 39.74
C LEU A 41 22.90 5.40 39.09
N VAL A 42 21.60 5.08 39.12
CA VAL A 42 21.03 3.92 38.44
C VAL A 42 20.31 4.40 37.18
N LEU A 43 20.69 3.85 36.02
CA LEU A 43 20.13 4.17 34.71
C LEU A 43 19.58 2.92 34.03
N GLU A 44 18.65 3.13 33.11
CA GLU A 44 18.18 2.07 32.22
C GLU A 44 19.22 1.78 31.12
N GLN A 45 19.38 0.50 30.76
CA GLN A 45 20.40 0.03 29.81
C GLN A 45 20.26 0.60 28.39
N GLU A 46 19.09 1.09 28.00
CA GLU A 46 18.88 1.73 26.68
C GLU A 46 19.48 3.15 26.60
N VAL A 47 19.81 3.77 27.74
CA VAL A 47 20.42 5.09 27.79
C VAL A 47 21.94 4.96 27.69
N ASP A 48 22.55 5.61 26.70
CA ASP A 48 24.00 5.77 26.63
C ASP A 48 24.46 6.67 27.79
N ALA A 49 24.91 6.02 28.87
CA ALA A 49 25.38 6.70 30.07
C ALA A 49 26.58 7.62 29.80
N VAL A 50 27.45 7.27 28.84
CA VAL A 50 28.62 8.08 28.51
C VAL A 50 28.17 9.40 27.89
N LEU A 51 27.29 9.33 26.88
CA LEU A 51 26.75 10.52 26.21
C LEU A 51 25.85 11.36 27.13
N ALA A 52 25.05 10.71 27.99
CA ALA A 52 24.17 11.40 28.92
C ALA A 52 24.96 12.17 30.00
N LEU A 53 26.11 11.65 30.42
CA LEU A 53 26.94 12.25 31.48
C LEU A 53 28.00 13.26 30.98
N LEU A 54 28.18 13.41 29.67
CA LEU A 54 29.11 14.40 29.10
C LEU A 54 29.00 15.81 29.71
N PRO A 55 27.80 16.37 29.94
CA PRO A 55 27.66 17.72 30.51
C PRO A 55 28.08 17.84 31.99
N PHE A 56 28.28 16.73 32.68
CA PHE A 56 28.54 16.68 34.12
C PHE A 56 29.97 16.26 34.45
N LYS A 57 30.85 16.14 33.44
CA LYS A 57 32.26 15.81 33.66
C LYS A 57 32.98 16.95 34.44
N PRO A 58 33.88 16.61 35.39
CA PRO A 58 34.28 15.26 35.79
C PRO A 58 33.24 14.55 36.67
N VAL A 59 33.01 13.26 36.42
CA VAL A 59 32.07 12.43 37.16
C VAL A 59 32.84 11.38 37.95
N VAL A 60 32.67 11.39 39.28
CA VAL A 60 33.28 10.48 40.26
C VAL A 60 32.25 9.51 40.85
N LEU A 61 30.95 9.86 40.82
CA LEU A 61 29.88 8.97 41.27
C LEU A 61 29.88 7.65 40.51
N LYS A 62 29.35 6.60 41.15
CA LYS A 62 29.21 5.28 40.52
C LYS A 62 27.98 5.26 39.63
N VAL A 63 28.11 4.70 38.43
CA VAL A 63 26.98 4.54 37.49
C VAL A 63 26.70 3.06 37.33
N LEU A 64 25.44 2.66 37.56
CA LEU A 64 24.95 1.31 37.36
C LEU A 64 23.87 1.34 36.27
N GLN A 65 24.07 0.58 35.20
CA GLN A 65 23.05 0.38 34.18
C GLN A 65 22.30 -0.91 34.45
N CYS A 66 20.98 -0.82 34.54
CA CYS A 66 20.08 -1.94 34.79
C CYS A 66 19.08 -2.09 33.64
N SER A 67 18.74 -3.34 33.31
CA SER A 67 17.64 -3.64 32.39
C SER A 67 16.36 -3.77 33.19
N PHE A 68 15.42 -2.85 33.01
CA PHE A 68 14.08 -2.91 33.63
C PHE A 68 13.01 -3.35 32.62
N LEU A 69 13.42 -3.91 31.48
CA LEU A 69 12.55 -4.19 30.33
C LEU A 69 11.32 -5.03 30.70
N SER A 70 10.14 -4.42 30.53
CA SER A 70 8.83 -5.06 30.62
C SER A 70 8.33 -5.53 29.24
N GLY A 71 9.22 -5.98 28.37
CA GLY A 71 8.94 -6.37 26.99
C GLY A 71 8.71 -7.87 26.76
N ILE A 72 8.21 -8.21 25.57
CA ILE A 72 8.10 -9.61 25.13
C ILE A 72 9.49 -10.12 24.76
N LYS A 73 9.93 -11.19 25.43
CA LYS A 73 11.19 -11.87 25.10
C LYS A 73 11.07 -12.57 23.74
N ILE A 74 12.16 -12.63 22.97
CA ILE A 74 12.21 -13.27 21.64
C ILE A 74 11.63 -14.70 21.65
N GLN A 75 11.89 -15.46 22.72
CA GLN A 75 11.42 -16.84 22.93
C GLN A 75 9.90 -16.96 22.99
N LYS A 76 9.19 -15.87 23.35
CA LYS A 76 7.73 -15.83 23.44
C LYS A 76 7.05 -15.37 22.14
N ILE A 77 7.81 -14.92 21.14
CA ILE A 77 7.24 -14.41 19.89
C ILE A 77 6.61 -15.54 19.09
N GLN A 78 7.29 -16.67 18.91
CA GLN A 78 6.74 -17.79 18.14
C GLN A 78 5.45 -18.36 18.76
N PRO A 79 5.40 -18.67 20.08
CA PRO A 79 4.15 -19.08 20.73
C PRO A 79 3.01 -18.07 20.58
N LEU A 80 3.31 -16.77 20.58
CA LEU A 80 2.31 -15.71 20.39
C LEU A 80 1.76 -15.72 18.96
N ILE A 81 2.61 -15.90 17.96
CA ILE A 81 2.20 -15.98 16.56
C ILE A 81 1.35 -17.23 16.32
N ASP A 82 1.75 -18.36 16.91
CA ASP A 82 1.01 -19.62 16.80
C ASP A 82 -0.38 -19.53 17.44
N LEU A 83 -0.50 -18.76 18.53
CA LEU A 83 -1.78 -18.49 19.21
C LEU A 83 -2.67 -17.53 18.41
N LEU A 84 -2.11 -16.42 17.92
CA LEU A 84 -2.88 -15.36 17.24
C LEU A 84 -3.23 -15.70 15.79
N ARG A 85 -2.44 -16.58 15.15
CA ARG A 85 -2.58 -16.98 13.74
C ARG A 85 -2.82 -15.77 12.81
N PRO A 86 -1.94 -14.76 12.83
CA PRO A 86 -2.11 -13.56 12.01
C PRO A 86 -2.01 -13.89 10.52
N LYS A 87 -2.54 -13.02 9.65
CA LYS A 87 -2.35 -13.14 8.18
C LYS A 87 -1.00 -12.58 7.72
N LEU A 88 -0.50 -11.58 8.45
CA LEU A 88 0.70 -10.83 8.15
C LEU A 88 1.42 -10.49 9.44
N VAL A 89 2.74 -10.65 9.45
CA VAL A 89 3.63 -10.26 10.55
C VAL A 89 4.72 -9.34 10.02
N LEU A 90 4.99 -8.25 10.73
CA LEU A 90 6.05 -7.30 10.42
C LEU A 90 7.12 -7.38 11.50
N PHE A 91 8.38 -7.57 11.11
CA PHE A 91 9.52 -7.55 12.03
C PHE A 91 10.50 -6.41 11.72
N PRO A 92 11.11 -5.78 12.72
CA PRO A 92 12.29 -4.94 12.49
C PRO A 92 13.41 -5.75 11.83
N GLN A 93 14.12 -5.14 10.88
CA GLN A 93 15.22 -5.79 10.16
C GLN A 93 16.30 -6.36 11.11
N ASP A 94 16.57 -5.67 12.22
CA ASP A 94 17.58 -6.06 13.22
C ASP A 94 17.24 -7.37 13.96
N LEU A 95 15.98 -7.80 13.91
CA LEU A 95 15.52 -9.04 14.52
C LEU A 95 15.57 -10.23 13.56
N ARG A 96 15.85 -10.01 12.27
CA ARG A 96 15.88 -11.05 11.24
C ARG A 96 16.86 -12.17 11.54
N VAL A 97 18.00 -11.86 12.16
CA VAL A 97 19.04 -12.84 12.53
C VAL A 97 18.68 -13.61 13.80
N LYS A 98 17.78 -13.07 14.63
CA LYS A 98 17.44 -13.59 15.96
C LYS A 98 16.16 -14.43 15.96
N LEU A 99 15.29 -14.23 14.99
CA LEU A 99 14.09 -15.04 14.84
C LEU A 99 14.40 -16.32 14.07
N PRO A 100 13.86 -17.47 14.51
CA PRO A 100 13.81 -18.67 13.68
C PRO A 100 13.14 -18.33 12.34
N SER A 101 13.70 -18.82 11.24
CA SER A 101 13.05 -18.72 9.93
C SER A 101 11.64 -19.32 10.06
N PRO A 102 10.59 -18.64 9.56
CA PRO A 102 9.24 -19.17 9.64
C PRO A 102 9.20 -20.54 8.95
N ASN A 103 8.95 -21.59 9.72
CA ASN A 103 8.75 -22.92 9.18
C ASN A 103 7.41 -22.90 8.43
N SER A 104 7.49 -22.88 7.10
CA SER A 104 6.40 -23.27 6.19
C SER A 104 5.00 -22.78 6.61
N SER A 105 4.85 -21.48 6.88
CA SER A 105 3.70 -20.99 7.65
C SER A 105 2.67 -20.20 6.84
N SER A 106 1.41 -20.37 7.24
CA SER A 106 0.14 -19.81 6.75
C SER A 106 0.00 -18.27 6.77
N TYR A 107 1.09 -17.53 6.92
CA TYR A 107 1.10 -16.08 7.10
C TYR A 107 2.29 -15.44 6.39
N ALA A 108 2.09 -14.22 5.87
CA ALA A 108 3.14 -13.45 5.24
C ALA A 108 4.05 -12.80 6.30
N VAL A 109 5.36 -12.79 6.05
CA VAL A 109 6.33 -12.11 6.92
C VAL A 109 7.06 -11.06 6.11
N HIS A 110 7.01 -9.81 6.56
CA HIS A 110 7.80 -8.72 6.00
C HIS A 110 8.70 -8.11 7.07
N HIS A 111 9.78 -7.48 6.62
CA HIS A 111 10.72 -6.81 7.50
C HIS A 111 10.72 -5.32 7.19
N TYR A 112 10.88 -4.48 8.20
CA TYR A 112 10.93 -3.04 8.06
C TYR A 112 12.22 -2.46 8.62
N SER A 113 12.67 -1.37 7.99
CA SER A 113 13.73 -0.51 8.51
C SER A 113 13.20 0.90 8.76
N GLU A 114 13.93 1.67 9.57
CA GLU A 114 13.55 3.05 9.85
C GLU A 114 13.59 3.89 8.55
N ASN A 115 12.58 4.74 8.35
CA ASN A 115 12.40 5.58 7.16
C ASN A 115 12.12 4.82 5.84
N GLU A 116 11.74 3.55 5.89
CA GLU A 116 11.34 2.77 4.72
C GLU A 116 9.82 2.71 4.57
N THR A 117 9.31 2.91 3.35
CA THR A 117 7.90 2.70 3.02
C THR A 117 7.68 1.27 2.59
N LEU A 118 6.90 0.51 3.37
CA LEU A 118 6.54 -0.87 3.03
C LEU A 118 5.22 -0.94 2.29
N HIS A 119 5.25 -1.57 1.12
CA HIS A 119 4.04 -1.92 0.39
C HIS A 119 3.44 -3.21 0.96
N ILE A 120 2.38 -3.06 1.74
CA ILE A 120 1.57 -4.18 2.22
C ILE A 120 0.42 -4.40 1.23
N THR A 121 0.40 -5.57 0.60
CA THR A 121 -0.71 -5.94 -0.28
C THR A 121 -1.98 -6.14 0.54
N SER A 122 -3.09 -5.54 0.09
CA SER A 122 -4.40 -5.82 0.67
C SER A 122 -4.77 -7.27 0.42
N PHE A 123 -5.10 -8.00 1.48
CA PHE A 123 -5.66 -9.35 1.37
C PHE A 123 -7.13 -9.36 0.92
N ARG A 124 -7.76 -8.19 0.79
CA ARG A 124 -9.13 -8.05 0.27
C ARG A 124 -9.08 -7.92 -1.25
N LYS A 125 -9.70 -8.87 -1.95
CA LYS A 125 -9.89 -8.83 -3.42
C LYS A 125 -10.97 -7.83 -3.82
N ASP A 126 -11.98 -7.69 -2.95
CA ASP A 126 -13.11 -6.81 -3.16
C ASP A 126 -13.22 -5.83 -1.99
N PHE A 127 -13.66 -4.61 -2.27
CA PHE A 127 -13.96 -3.62 -1.26
C PHE A 127 -15.26 -2.91 -1.58
N GLU A 128 -16.04 -2.66 -0.54
CA GLU A 128 -17.30 -1.93 -0.67
C GLU A 128 -17.01 -0.44 -0.75
N VAL A 129 -17.68 0.22 -1.69
CA VAL A 129 -17.58 1.67 -1.91
C VAL A 129 -18.99 2.24 -1.82
N LYS A 130 -19.16 3.29 -1.01
CA LYS A 130 -20.39 4.07 -0.97
C LYS A 130 -20.41 5.02 -2.15
N LEU A 131 -21.52 5.09 -2.87
CA LEU A 131 -21.71 6.03 -3.97
C LEU A 131 -22.41 7.29 -3.47
N ALA A 132 -21.85 8.46 -3.76
CA ALA A 132 -22.52 9.73 -3.47
C ALA A 132 -23.87 9.81 -4.21
N THR A 133 -24.88 10.38 -3.57
CA THR A 133 -26.26 10.34 -4.08
C THR A 133 -26.41 11.07 -5.41
N ASP A 134 -25.69 12.17 -5.59
CA ASP A 134 -25.65 12.93 -6.84
C ASP A 134 -25.06 12.12 -8.01
N LEU A 135 -24.05 11.29 -7.77
CA LEU A 135 -23.53 10.34 -8.75
C LEU A 135 -24.53 9.21 -9.03
N ALA A 136 -25.22 8.72 -7.99
CA ALA A 136 -26.23 7.67 -8.14
C ALA A 136 -27.39 8.12 -9.06
N PHE A 137 -27.82 9.39 -8.95
CA PHE A 137 -28.85 9.95 -9.85
C PHE A 137 -28.38 10.16 -11.29
N GLN A 138 -27.06 10.24 -11.52
CA GLN A 138 -26.49 10.39 -12.86
C GLN A 138 -26.27 9.06 -13.58
N LEU A 139 -26.51 7.93 -12.89
CA LEU A 139 -26.37 6.60 -13.49
C LEU A 139 -27.32 6.47 -14.68
N ARG A 140 -26.76 6.02 -15.81
CA ARG A 140 -27.51 5.65 -17.01
C ARG A 140 -27.26 4.16 -17.29
N PRO A 141 -28.02 3.25 -16.65
CA PRO A 141 -27.83 1.83 -16.84
C PRO A 141 -28.21 1.41 -18.25
N ILE A 142 -27.35 0.62 -18.87
CA ILE A 142 -27.58 -0.01 -20.17
C ILE A 142 -27.80 -1.50 -19.90
N MET A 143 -28.96 -2.02 -20.29
CA MET A 143 -29.30 -3.43 -20.15
C MET A 143 -28.50 -4.30 -21.12
N MET A 144 -27.84 -5.31 -20.58
CA MET A 144 -27.08 -6.30 -21.33
C MET A 144 -28.04 -7.37 -21.85
N LYS A 145 -28.07 -7.58 -23.17
CA LYS A 145 -28.96 -8.59 -23.79
C LYS A 145 -28.62 -10.03 -23.39
N GLN A 146 -27.38 -10.30 -23.00
CA GLN A 146 -26.86 -11.66 -22.79
C GLN A 146 -26.86 -12.13 -21.32
N GLU A 147 -26.87 -11.22 -20.33
CA GLU A 147 -26.62 -11.61 -18.93
C GLU A 147 -27.65 -11.10 -17.91
N ASN A 148 -28.75 -10.47 -18.35
CA ASN A 148 -29.71 -9.77 -17.46
C ASN A 148 -29.03 -8.84 -16.44
N LEU A 149 -27.88 -8.30 -16.83
CA LEU A 149 -27.05 -7.39 -16.05
C LEU A 149 -27.25 -5.98 -16.61
N ALA A 150 -27.24 -4.97 -15.75
CA ALA A 150 -27.25 -3.57 -16.15
C ALA A 150 -25.91 -2.93 -15.81
N ILE A 151 -25.28 -2.26 -16.76
CA ILE A 151 -23.99 -1.57 -16.55
C ILE A 151 -24.20 -0.07 -16.69
N ALA A 152 -23.65 0.71 -15.76
CA ALA A 152 -23.63 2.17 -15.82
C ALA A 152 -22.19 2.67 -15.62
N ARG A 153 -21.78 3.66 -16.42
CA ARG A 153 -20.48 4.31 -16.25
C ARG A 153 -20.54 5.34 -15.14
N VAL A 154 -19.57 5.28 -14.22
CA VAL A 154 -19.42 6.26 -13.14
C VAL A 154 -18.01 6.83 -13.18
N LYS A 155 -17.89 8.15 -13.06
CA LYS A 155 -16.62 8.84 -12.86
C LYS A 155 -16.73 9.67 -11.59
N GLY A 156 -15.78 9.51 -10.68
CA GLY A 156 -15.80 10.16 -9.38
C GLY A 156 -14.41 10.18 -8.74
N LYS A 157 -14.28 10.92 -7.65
CA LYS A 157 -13.11 10.90 -6.78
C LYS A 157 -13.32 9.86 -5.69
N LEU A 158 -12.37 8.93 -5.53
CA LEU A 158 -12.39 7.97 -4.43
C LEU A 158 -11.80 8.61 -3.16
N ILE A 159 -12.59 8.67 -2.10
CA ILE A 159 -12.25 9.26 -0.81
C ILE A 159 -12.32 8.16 0.25
N LEU A 160 -11.32 8.08 1.12
CA LEU A 160 -11.37 7.24 2.31
C LEU A 160 -11.78 8.09 3.50
N ASP A 161 -12.99 7.87 4.02
CA ASP A 161 -13.53 8.59 5.17
C ASP A 161 -14.00 7.60 6.24
N HIS A 162 -13.53 7.79 7.47
CA HIS A 162 -13.80 6.91 8.61
C HIS A 162 -13.66 5.39 8.33
N GLY A 163 -12.67 5.01 7.51
CA GLY A 163 -12.43 3.61 7.14
C GLY A 163 -13.38 3.03 6.09
N THR A 164 -14.25 3.86 5.50
CA THR A 164 -15.12 3.50 4.38
C THR A 164 -14.71 4.25 3.13
N PHE A 165 -14.64 3.55 1.99
CA PHE A 165 -14.43 4.19 0.71
C PHE A 165 -15.73 4.82 0.23
N MET A 166 -15.66 6.05 -0.25
CA MET A 166 -16.77 6.79 -0.85
C MET A 166 -16.34 7.33 -2.22
N LEU A 167 -17.19 7.14 -3.22
CA LEU A 167 -17.02 7.72 -4.54
C LEU A 167 -17.84 9.01 -4.61
N ASP A 168 -17.16 10.14 -4.73
CA ASP A 168 -17.75 11.49 -4.72
C ASP A 168 -17.65 12.15 -6.09
N SER A 169 -18.52 13.12 -6.35
CA SER A 169 -18.60 13.82 -7.64
C SER A 169 -17.40 14.74 -7.87
N VAL A 170 -16.93 14.79 -9.12
CA VAL A 170 -15.82 15.68 -9.52
C VAL A 170 -16.41 17.04 -9.90
N LYS A 171 -16.11 18.08 -9.12
CA LYS A 171 -16.63 19.45 -9.33
C LYS A 171 -15.92 20.25 -10.44
N GLU A 172 -14.95 19.67 -11.14
CA GLU A 172 -14.21 20.39 -12.19
C GLU A 172 -15.05 20.56 -13.47
N PRO A 173 -15.05 21.75 -14.10
CA PRO A 173 -15.62 21.93 -15.42
C PRO A 173 -14.82 21.06 -16.39
N PHE A 174 -15.50 20.11 -17.00
CA PHE A 174 -14.91 19.24 -18.01
C PHE A 174 -14.55 20.11 -19.22
N ASP A 175 -13.26 20.26 -19.50
CA ASP A 175 -12.81 20.70 -20.83
C ASP A 175 -13.29 19.65 -21.83
N SER A 176 -14.30 20.03 -22.61
CA SER A 176 -15.01 19.21 -23.59
C SER A 176 -14.18 18.96 -24.86
N THR A 177 -12.91 18.60 -24.72
CA THR A 177 -11.97 18.35 -25.83
C THR A 177 -11.53 16.90 -25.94
N THR A 178 -11.72 16.08 -24.89
CA THR A 178 -11.68 14.63 -25.09
C THR A 178 -13.02 14.20 -25.67
N LYS A 179 -13.07 14.00 -26.99
CA LYS A 179 -14.09 13.15 -27.66
C LYS A 179 -14.44 12.03 -26.68
N GLN A 180 -15.71 11.91 -26.28
CA GLN A 180 -16.18 10.83 -25.40
C GLN A 180 -15.60 9.51 -25.92
N MET A 181 -14.53 9.03 -25.30
CA MET A 181 -13.97 7.73 -25.60
C MET A 181 -14.96 6.75 -25.00
N SER A 182 -15.93 6.36 -25.82
CA SER A 182 -16.84 5.26 -25.52
C SER A 182 -15.96 4.05 -25.29
N LEU A 183 -15.95 3.53 -24.06
CA LEU A 183 -15.23 2.31 -23.79
C LEU A 183 -15.99 1.21 -24.53
N LYS A 184 -15.32 0.49 -25.42
CA LYS A 184 -15.93 -0.63 -26.12
C LYS A 184 -15.76 -1.90 -25.31
N TRP A 185 -16.82 -2.70 -25.24
CA TRP A 185 -16.84 -3.93 -24.47
C TRP A 185 -17.74 -4.98 -25.15
N GLY A 186 -17.55 -6.23 -24.77
CA GLY A 186 -18.34 -7.37 -25.24
C GLY A 186 -17.52 -8.38 -26.04
N PRO A 187 -18.03 -9.61 -26.22
CA PRO A 187 -17.38 -10.62 -27.05
C PRO A 187 -17.40 -10.17 -28.52
N LEU A 188 -16.27 -10.33 -29.21
CA LEU A 188 -16.16 -10.06 -30.63
C LEU A 188 -16.56 -11.33 -31.40
N ASP A 189 -17.73 -11.32 -32.04
CA ASP A 189 -18.16 -12.42 -32.93
C ASP A 189 -17.37 -12.33 -34.25
N PRO A 190 -16.57 -13.35 -34.61
CA PRO A 190 -15.78 -13.32 -35.84
C PRO A 190 -16.63 -13.14 -37.10
N ASN A 191 -17.85 -13.67 -37.13
CA ASN A 191 -18.73 -13.56 -38.30
C ASN A 191 -19.27 -12.13 -38.47
N LEU A 192 -19.66 -11.49 -37.36
CA LEU A 192 -20.07 -10.08 -37.38
C LEU A 192 -18.89 -9.17 -37.75
N LEU A 193 -17.68 -9.51 -37.31
CA LEU A 193 -16.48 -8.77 -37.70
C LEU A 193 -16.16 -8.92 -39.19
N LEU A 194 -16.28 -10.12 -39.77
CA LEU A 194 -16.12 -10.32 -41.21
C LEU A 194 -17.12 -9.48 -42.01
N GLN A 195 -18.38 -9.41 -41.56
CA GLN A 195 -19.40 -8.56 -42.18
C GLN A 195 -19.01 -7.08 -42.09
N ALA A 196 -18.58 -6.61 -40.90
CA ALA A 196 -18.17 -5.22 -40.70
C ALA A 196 -16.93 -4.84 -41.53
N LEU A 197 -15.98 -5.76 -41.71
CA LEU A 197 -14.84 -5.58 -42.60
C LEU A 197 -15.29 -5.45 -44.05
N GLN A 198 -16.22 -6.30 -44.50
CA GLN A 198 -16.76 -6.24 -45.86
C GLN A 198 -17.50 -4.93 -46.15
N GLU A 199 -18.30 -4.43 -45.19
CA GLU A 199 -18.96 -3.12 -45.27
C GLU A 199 -17.97 -1.95 -45.42
N LYS A 200 -16.74 -2.13 -44.91
CA LYS A 200 -15.63 -1.18 -45.03
C LYS A 200 -14.73 -1.43 -46.26
N GLY A 201 -15.09 -2.39 -47.11
CA GLY A 201 -14.36 -2.73 -48.33
C GLY A 201 -13.12 -3.61 -48.12
N LEU A 202 -13.02 -4.28 -46.97
CA LEU A 202 -11.91 -5.17 -46.63
C LEU A 202 -12.35 -6.63 -46.71
N ASN A 203 -11.55 -7.47 -47.35
CA ASN A 203 -11.79 -8.90 -47.42
C ASN A 203 -10.94 -9.62 -46.36
N GLY A 204 -11.62 -10.26 -45.41
CA GLY A 204 -10.99 -11.05 -44.35
C GLY A 204 -11.25 -12.55 -44.51
N SER A 205 -10.27 -13.38 -44.17
CA SER A 205 -10.42 -14.83 -44.06
C SER A 205 -10.28 -15.26 -42.60
N PHE A 206 -11.22 -16.08 -42.13
CA PHE A 206 -11.23 -16.58 -40.75
C PHE A 206 -10.45 -17.89 -40.63
N HIS A 207 -9.51 -17.93 -39.70
CA HIS A 207 -8.71 -19.09 -39.33
C HIS A 207 -8.86 -19.38 -37.83
N HIS A 208 -9.20 -20.62 -37.50
CA HIS A 208 -9.22 -21.08 -36.13
C HIS A 208 -7.91 -21.78 -35.80
N GLU A 209 -7.08 -21.17 -34.94
CA GLU A 209 -5.86 -21.80 -34.46
C GLU A 209 -6.13 -22.57 -33.15
N ALA A 210 -5.51 -23.76 -33.02
CA ALA A 210 -5.68 -24.66 -31.89
C ALA A 210 -5.12 -24.04 -30.59
N GLY A 211 -5.91 -23.20 -29.93
CA GLY A 211 -5.46 -22.50 -28.72
C GLY A 211 -6.38 -21.40 -28.15
N LYS A 212 -7.67 -21.36 -28.50
CA LYS A 212 -8.65 -20.29 -28.15
C LYS A 212 -8.41 -18.93 -28.83
N VAL A 213 -7.56 -18.86 -29.84
CA VAL A 213 -7.33 -17.63 -30.61
C VAL A 213 -8.03 -17.76 -31.95
N SER A 214 -8.91 -16.82 -32.23
CA SER A 214 -9.52 -16.67 -33.55
C SER A 214 -8.71 -15.65 -34.34
N LEU A 215 -8.20 -16.05 -35.50
CA LEU A 215 -7.36 -15.22 -36.35
C LEU A 215 -8.15 -14.80 -37.59
N ILE A 216 -8.16 -13.51 -37.93
CA ILE A 216 -8.67 -13.01 -39.20
C ILE A 216 -7.52 -12.39 -39.98
N LEU A 217 -7.26 -12.88 -41.19
CA LEU A 217 -6.25 -12.36 -42.10
C LEU A 217 -6.93 -11.47 -43.14
N VAL A 218 -6.39 -10.28 -43.36
CA VAL A 218 -6.86 -9.33 -44.38
C VAL A 218 -5.81 -9.28 -45.47
N ASP A 219 -6.15 -9.78 -46.67
CA ASP A 219 -5.16 -10.06 -47.73
C ASP A 219 -4.99 -8.91 -48.74
N GLU A 220 -5.96 -7.98 -48.84
CA GLU A 220 -5.89 -6.78 -49.70
C GLU A 220 -6.60 -5.56 -49.07
N PRO A 221 -6.13 -4.30 -49.28
CA PRO A 221 -4.98 -3.87 -50.08
C PRO A 221 -3.62 -3.95 -49.34
N ASN A 222 -3.61 -4.11 -48.03
CA ASN A 222 -2.40 -4.32 -47.21
C ASN A 222 -2.63 -5.49 -46.24
N LYS A 223 -1.57 -6.24 -45.93
CA LYS A 223 -1.65 -7.41 -45.07
C LYS A 223 -1.87 -6.98 -43.63
N ALA A 224 -2.96 -7.44 -43.03
CA ALA A 224 -3.21 -7.27 -41.60
C ALA A 224 -3.69 -8.56 -40.95
N SER A 225 -3.45 -8.69 -39.65
CA SER A 225 -4.02 -9.76 -38.84
C SER A 225 -4.76 -9.23 -37.63
N ILE A 226 -5.91 -9.82 -37.34
CA ILE A 226 -6.71 -9.58 -36.14
C ILE A 226 -6.71 -10.86 -35.31
N GLU A 227 -6.07 -10.82 -34.14
CA GLU A 227 -6.09 -11.91 -33.17
C GLU A 227 -7.14 -11.61 -32.10
N ILE A 228 -8.15 -12.47 -32.00
CA ILE A 228 -9.23 -12.36 -31.03
C ILE A 228 -8.96 -13.35 -29.91
N HIS A 229 -8.60 -12.83 -28.73
CA HIS A 229 -8.48 -13.59 -27.50
C HIS A 229 -9.71 -13.39 -26.61
N SER A 230 -9.82 -14.21 -25.56
CA SER A 230 -10.92 -14.12 -24.59
C SER A 230 -11.03 -12.79 -23.85
N MET A 231 -9.92 -12.05 -23.66
CA MET A 231 -9.89 -10.81 -22.87
C MET A 231 -9.34 -9.60 -23.63
N HIS A 232 -8.83 -9.79 -24.85
CA HIS A 232 -8.25 -8.72 -25.64
C HIS A 232 -8.26 -9.07 -27.13
N THR A 233 -8.18 -8.04 -27.97
CA THR A 233 -8.05 -8.17 -29.43
C THR A 233 -6.80 -7.42 -29.86
N VAL A 234 -5.96 -8.05 -30.69
CA VAL A 234 -4.73 -7.45 -31.22
C VAL A 234 -4.89 -7.26 -32.72
N ILE A 235 -4.72 -6.01 -33.18
CA ILE A 235 -4.67 -5.67 -34.60
C ILE A 235 -3.20 -5.46 -34.97
N ARG A 236 -2.70 -6.16 -35.98
CA ARG A 236 -1.34 -5.98 -36.53
C ARG A 236 -1.45 -5.57 -37.99
N THR A 237 -0.87 -4.43 -38.32
CA THR A 237 -0.74 -3.91 -39.68
C THR A 237 0.43 -2.92 -39.71
N ASP A 238 1.04 -2.78 -40.88
CA ASP A 238 2.11 -1.82 -41.19
C ASP A 238 1.58 -0.50 -41.78
N ASP A 239 0.27 -0.40 -42.03
CA ASP A 239 -0.40 0.76 -42.60
C ASP A 239 -1.34 1.44 -41.59
N GLU A 240 -1.06 2.70 -41.27
CA GLU A 240 -1.85 3.52 -40.33
C GLU A 240 -3.29 3.78 -40.80
N SER A 241 -3.50 3.90 -42.11
CA SER A 241 -4.82 4.10 -42.70
C SER A 241 -5.67 2.83 -42.59
N LEU A 242 -5.06 1.67 -42.86
CA LEU A 242 -5.67 0.37 -42.65
C LEU A 242 -5.93 0.12 -41.15
N ALA A 243 -5.00 0.48 -40.26
CA ALA A 243 -5.17 0.37 -38.81
C ALA A 243 -6.42 1.11 -38.33
N SER A 244 -6.65 2.31 -38.88
CA SER A 244 -7.81 3.14 -38.55
C SER A 244 -9.13 2.50 -39.02
N LEU A 245 -9.15 1.93 -40.23
CA LEU A 245 -10.32 1.22 -40.77
C LEU A 245 -10.63 -0.06 -40.00
N LEU A 246 -9.61 -0.85 -39.67
CA LEU A 246 -9.75 -2.06 -38.86
C LEU A 246 -10.25 -1.72 -37.45
N PHE A 247 -9.72 -0.64 -36.86
CA PHE A 247 -10.19 -0.15 -35.58
C PHE A 247 -11.67 0.23 -35.65
N GLU A 248 -12.10 0.97 -36.67
CA GLU A 248 -13.52 1.31 -36.86
C GLU A 248 -14.42 0.07 -37.02
N ALA A 249 -13.98 -0.94 -37.79
CA ALA A 249 -14.72 -2.19 -37.98
C ALA A 249 -14.85 -2.99 -36.68
N VAL A 250 -13.79 -3.07 -35.85
CA VAL A 250 -13.86 -3.67 -34.52
C VAL A 250 -14.79 -2.86 -33.60
N ASN A 251 -14.70 -1.53 -33.67
CA ASN A 251 -15.45 -0.59 -32.85
C ASN A 251 -16.96 -0.58 -33.17
N SER A 252 -17.37 -0.97 -34.39
CA SER A 252 -18.78 -1.08 -34.78
C SER A 252 -19.44 -2.36 -34.27
N VAL A 253 -18.67 -3.45 -34.12
CA VAL A 253 -19.16 -4.73 -33.59
C VAL A 253 -19.27 -4.71 -32.07
N LEU A 254 -18.37 -4.00 -31.39
CA LEU A 254 -18.35 -3.91 -29.94
C LEU A 254 -19.41 -2.93 -29.39
N ASN A 255 -19.98 -3.28 -28.23
CA ASN A 255 -20.94 -2.42 -27.53
C ASN A 255 -20.22 -1.22 -26.91
N GLY A 256 -20.80 -0.03 -26.98
CA GLY A 256 -20.25 1.19 -26.36
C GLY A 256 -20.77 1.43 -24.94
N ILE A 257 -19.88 1.93 -24.06
CA ILE A 257 -20.16 2.49 -22.72
C ILE A 257 -19.63 3.92 -22.60
#